data_AF-A0A935BZA8-F1
#
_entry.id   AF-A0A935BZA8-F1
#
_cell.length_a   1.000
_cell.length_b   1.000
_cell.length_c   1.000
_cell.angle_alpha   90.00
_cell.angle_beta   90.00
_cell.angle_gamma   90.00
#
_symmetry.space_group_name_H-M   'P 1'
#
loop_
_entity.id
_entity.type
_entity.pdbx_description
1 polymer ?
#
loop_
_entity_poly.entity_id
_entity_poly.type
_entity_poly.pdbx_seq_one_letter_code
_entity_poly.pdbx_strand_id
1 'polypeptide(L)'
;MTDAPGVGASTRSKTLAERAARDFIASTHPALHFSTVNPGLVLGPLLDRDIGTSGETLQMFLRGKYPACPKLAFAVVDVRDVAKMHRLALESDAPSGGRYIAASGMAWFVEMMRPVKTQLGSKARKVPTVELPNFVVHLFALFDPASRLVLPELGRRIEVDNRRTRVALGMTFIPVEESAPAMARSLIDLDLV
;
A
#
# COMPACT_ATOMS: atom_id res chain seq x y z
N MET A 1 -1.26 9.10 20.82
CA MET A 1 -1.57 8.39 19.56
C MET A 1 -0.39 8.40 18.59
N THR A 2 0.26 9.54 18.34
CA THR A 2 1.49 9.65 17.52
C THR A 2 2.79 9.27 18.23
N ASP A 3 2.79 9.35 19.56
CA ASP A 3 3.97 9.09 20.41
C ASP A 3 3.91 7.72 21.10
N ALA A 4 3.01 6.85 20.62
CA ALA A 4 2.94 5.49 21.12
C ALA A 4 4.18 4.69 20.70
N PRO A 5 4.69 3.78 21.55
CA PRO A 5 5.79 2.88 21.18
C PRO A 5 5.48 2.12 19.89
N GLY A 6 6.41 2.13 18.93
CA GLY A 6 6.27 1.41 17.65
C GLY A 6 5.66 2.21 16.50
N VAL A 7 5.27 3.47 16.70
CA VAL A 7 4.83 4.33 15.57
C VAL A 7 6.05 4.80 14.76
N GLY A 8 6.17 4.33 13.52
CA GLY A 8 7.25 4.71 12.61
C GLY A 8 7.24 6.22 12.26
N ALA A 9 8.41 6.75 11.91
CA ALA A 9 8.59 8.17 11.58
C ALA A 9 7.68 8.64 10.45
N SER A 10 7.46 7.82 9.42
CA SER A 10 6.55 8.11 8.32
C SER A 10 5.09 8.23 8.79
N THR A 11 4.61 7.24 9.56
CA THR A 11 3.26 7.25 10.14
C THR A 11 3.04 8.49 11.01
N ARG A 12 4.03 8.85 11.84
CA ARG A 12 3.97 10.05 12.68
C ARG A 12 3.91 11.33 11.84
N SER A 13 4.82 11.46 10.88
CA SER A 13 4.90 12.63 10.00
C SER A 13 3.60 12.85 9.21
N LYS A 14 3.08 11.80 8.57
CA LYS A 14 1.82 11.87 7.80
C LYS A 14 0.61 12.19 8.68
N THR A 15 0.55 11.64 9.90
CA THR A 15 -0.52 11.95 10.86
C THR A 15 -0.51 13.42 11.29
N LEU A 16 0.68 13.95 11.59
CA LEU A 16 0.85 15.35 11.99
C LEU A 16 0.56 16.31 10.83
N ALA A 17 0.99 15.97 9.62
CA ALA A 17 0.71 16.76 8.43
C ALA A 17 -0.79 16.84 8.13
N GLU A 18 -1.53 15.72 8.21
CA GLU A 18 -2.98 15.73 8.05
C GLU A 18 -3.66 16.63 9.09
N ARG A 19 -3.24 16.52 10.36
CA ARG A 19 -3.79 17.34 11.45
C ARG A 19 -3.54 18.83 11.20
N ALA A 20 -2.29 19.20 10.91
CA ALA A 20 -1.92 20.57 10.64
C ALA A 20 -2.72 21.17 9.47
N ALA A 21 -2.90 20.40 8.38
CA ALA A 21 -3.72 20.84 7.25
C ALA A 21 -5.18 21.07 7.67
N ARG A 22 -5.76 20.16 8.45
CA ARG A 22 -7.14 20.30 8.95
C ARG A 22 -7.30 21.50 9.87
N ASP A 23 -6.37 21.71 10.80
CA ASP A 23 -6.39 22.84 11.72
C ASP A 23 -6.25 24.17 10.96
N PHE A 24 -5.42 24.21 9.92
CA PHE A 24 -5.27 25.38 9.05
C PHE A 24 -6.56 25.72 8.29
N ILE A 25 -7.20 24.71 7.67
CA ILE A 25 -8.48 24.93 6.98
C ILE A 25 -9.56 25.40 7.95
N ALA A 26 -9.69 24.75 9.11
CA ALA A 26 -10.69 25.11 10.10
C ALA A 26 -10.52 26.54 10.65
N SER A 27 -9.27 26.99 10.83
CA SER A 27 -8.96 28.31 11.41
C SER A 27 -8.89 29.45 10.41
N THR A 28 -8.40 29.19 9.19
CA THR A 28 -8.02 30.25 8.24
C THR A 28 -8.92 30.29 7.01
N HIS A 29 -9.41 29.14 6.54
CA HIS A 29 -10.21 29.04 5.31
C HIS A 29 -11.37 28.05 5.47
N PRO A 30 -12.32 28.27 6.40
CA PRO A 30 -13.38 27.29 6.70
C PRO A 30 -14.35 27.03 5.55
N ALA A 31 -14.40 27.93 4.56
CA ALA A 31 -15.18 27.75 3.34
C ALA A 31 -14.48 26.91 2.26
N LEU A 32 -13.17 26.63 2.39
CA LEU A 32 -12.45 25.81 1.42
C LEU A 32 -12.84 24.35 1.57
N HIS A 33 -13.18 23.70 0.46
CA HIS A 33 -13.39 22.25 0.46
C HIS A 33 -12.07 21.55 0.71
N PHE A 34 -12.05 20.66 1.70
CA PHE A 34 -10.86 19.91 2.07
C PHE A 34 -11.22 18.47 2.41
N SER A 35 -10.52 17.52 1.79
CA SER A 35 -10.64 16.10 2.12
C SER A 35 -9.26 15.43 2.05
N THR A 36 -9.10 14.34 2.80
CA THR A 36 -7.88 13.52 2.74
C THR A 36 -8.19 12.13 2.21
N VAL A 37 -7.38 11.70 1.25
CA VAL A 37 -7.31 10.32 0.78
C VAL A 37 -6.13 9.66 1.48
N ASN A 38 -6.40 8.56 2.18
CA ASN A 38 -5.45 7.85 3.03
C ASN A 38 -5.23 6.45 2.46
N PRO A 39 -4.29 6.29 1.52
CA PRO A 39 -4.00 5.00 0.91
C PRO A 39 -3.26 4.06 1.87
N GLY A 40 -3.52 2.76 1.72
CA GLY A 40 -2.66 1.71 2.24
C GLY A 40 -1.42 1.51 1.35
N LEU A 41 -1.02 0.25 1.15
CA LEU A 41 -0.03 -0.13 0.15
C LEU A 41 -0.62 0.07 -1.26
N VAL A 42 -0.07 1.04 -1.98
CA VAL A 42 -0.46 1.34 -3.36
C VAL A 42 0.27 0.39 -4.31
N LEU A 43 -0.50 -0.40 -5.04
CA LEU A 43 -0.05 -1.30 -6.11
C LEU A 43 -0.75 -0.93 -7.42
N GLY A 44 -0.33 -1.50 -8.54
CA GLY A 44 -0.93 -1.24 -9.86
C GLY A 44 0.09 -0.81 -10.92
N PRO A 45 -0.36 -0.59 -12.17
CA PRO A 45 0.51 -0.25 -13.29
C PRO A 45 1.41 0.95 -12.99
N LEU A 46 2.67 0.86 -13.39
CA LEU A 46 3.62 1.96 -13.28
C LEU A 46 3.47 2.90 -14.49
N LEU A 47 3.60 4.20 -14.24
CA LEU A 47 3.56 5.22 -15.30
C LEU A 47 4.93 5.36 -15.98
N ASP A 48 6.01 5.26 -15.21
CA ASP A 48 7.38 5.44 -15.66
C ASP A 48 8.37 4.62 -14.80
N ARG A 49 9.67 4.95 -14.90
CA ARG A 49 10.75 4.26 -14.18
C ARG A 49 10.94 4.74 -12.73
N ASP A 50 10.22 5.76 -12.27
CA ASP A 50 10.13 6.14 -10.86
C ASP A 50 9.08 5.26 -10.17
N ILE A 51 9.55 4.10 -9.73
CA ILE A 51 8.66 3.01 -9.30
C ILE A 51 8.18 3.13 -7.85
N GLY A 52 8.71 4.09 -7.09
CA GLY A 52 8.45 4.26 -5.66
C GLY A 52 8.74 3.03 -4.80
N THR A 53 8.49 3.15 -3.49
CA THR A 53 8.85 2.09 -2.52
C THR A 53 8.08 0.78 -2.71
N SER A 54 6.80 0.83 -3.11
CA SER A 54 6.02 -0.39 -3.37
C SER A 54 6.47 -1.11 -4.63
N GLY A 55 6.81 -0.36 -5.70
CA GLY A 55 7.40 -0.90 -6.92
C GLY A 55 8.79 -1.50 -6.68
N GLU A 56 9.65 -0.83 -5.91
CA GLU A 56 10.95 -1.37 -5.47
C GLU A 56 10.79 -2.68 -4.71
N THR A 57 9.83 -2.74 -3.79
CA THR A 57 9.53 -3.96 -3.04
C THR A 57 9.16 -5.09 -3.99
N LEU A 58 8.20 -4.88 -4.90
CA LEU A 58 7.79 -5.91 -5.84
C LEU A 58 8.92 -6.31 -6.80
N GLN A 59 9.74 -5.35 -7.24
CA GLN A 59 10.92 -5.59 -8.07
C GLN A 59 11.91 -6.53 -7.38
N MET A 60 12.18 -6.34 -6.09
CA MET A 60 13.08 -7.21 -5.32
C MET A 60 12.60 -8.67 -5.32
N PHE A 61 11.30 -8.91 -5.18
CA PHE A 61 10.73 -10.26 -5.21
C PHE A 61 10.68 -10.86 -6.62
N LEU A 62 10.40 -10.06 -7.65
CA LEU A 62 10.50 -10.48 -9.06
C LEU A 62 11.92 -10.89 -9.45
N ARG A 63 12.93 -10.16 -8.95
CA ARG A 63 14.35 -10.48 -9.15
C ARG A 63 14.82 -11.69 -8.34
N GLY A 64 14.02 -12.16 -7.39
CA GLY A 64 14.34 -13.30 -6.51
C GLY A 64 15.29 -12.95 -5.38
N LYS A 65 15.31 -11.69 -4.90
CA LYS A 65 16.18 -11.27 -3.78
C LYS A 65 15.89 -12.06 -2.50
N TYR A 66 14.63 -12.46 -2.28
CA TYR A 66 14.21 -13.24 -1.13
C TYR A 66 13.63 -14.59 -1.56
N PRO A 67 13.97 -15.68 -0.85
CA PRO A 67 13.50 -17.02 -1.20
C PRO A 67 12.04 -17.29 -0.82
N ALA A 68 11.46 -16.44 0.04
CA ALA A 68 10.12 -16.61 0.58
C ALA A 68 9.55 -15.25 1.07
N CYS A 69 8.23 -15.17 1.25
CA CYS A 69 7.53 -13.96 1.70
C CYS A 69 7.63 -13.80 3.22
N PRO A 70 7.92 -12.60 3.77
CA PRO A 70 7.69 -12.36 5.18
C PRO A 70 6.18 -12.37 5.48
N LYS A 71 5.80 -12.79 6.69
CA LYS A 71 4.40 -12.80 7.14
C LYS A 71 3.92 -11.39 7.50
N LEU A 72 3.62 -10.59 6.48
CA LEU A 72 3.14 -9.22 6.58
C LEU A 72 1.76 -9.08 5.96
N ALA A 73 0.88 -8.29 6.56
CA ALA A 73 -0.41 -7.93 5.97
C ALA A 73 -0.48 -6.43 5.70
N PHE A 74 -1.11 -6.07 4.58
CA PHE A 74 -1.26 -4.69 4.16
C PHE A 74 -2.73 -4.41 3.81
N ALA A 75 -3.19 -3.19 4.12
CA ALA A 75 -4.33 -2.62 3.41
C ALA A 75 -3.85 -2.31 2.00
N VAL A 76 -4.49 -2.82 0.96
CA VAL A 76 -4.01 -2.69 -0.42
C VAL A 76 -4.97 -1.85 -1.23
N VAL A 77 -4.46 -1.03 -2.14
CA VAL A 77 -5.26 -0.27 -3.10
C VAL A 77 -4.55 -0.20 -4.45
N ASP A 78 -5.33 -0.21 -5.54
CA ASP A 78 -4.79 0.04 -6.88
C ASP A 78 -4.53 1.54 -7.10
N VAL A 79 -3.43 1.91 -7.73
CA VAL A 79 -3.06 3.30 -8.04
C VAL A 79 -4.12 4.00 -8.90
N ARG A 80 -4.81 3.25 -9.76
CA ARG A 80 -5.92 3.76 -10.58
C ARG A 80 -7.12 4.13 -9.72
N ASP A 81 -7.38 3.37 -8.65
CA ASP A 81 -8.41 3.73 -7.68
C ASP A 81 -8.00 4.92 -6.84
N VAL A 82 -6.73 5.05 -6.46
CA VAL A 82 -6.23 6.24 -5.74
C VAL A 82 -6.43 7.49 -6.58
N ALA A 83 -6.07 7.45 -7.88
CA ALA A 83 -6.30 8.55 -8.81
C ALA A 83 -7.79 8.88 -8.94
N LYS A 84 -8.65 7.86 -9.10
CA LYS A 84 -10.11 8.02 -9.16
C LYS A 84 -10.66 8.63 -7.86
N MET A 85 -10.16 8.22 -6.70
CA MET A 85 -10.56 8.75 -5.40
C MET A 85 -10.16 10.20 -5.23
N HIS A 86 -8.95 10.60 -5.64
CA HIS A 86 -8.54 12.01 -5.61
C HIS A 86 -9.48 12.86 -6.46
N ARG A 87 -9.78 12.40 -7.68
CA ARG A 87 -10.74 13.06 -8.55
C ARG A 87 -12.11 13.16 -7.89
N LEU A 88 -12.67 12.08 -7.34
CA LEU A 88 -14.00 12.08 -6.72
C LEU A 88 -14.05 12.86 -5.39
N ALA A 89 -12.96 12.89 -4.63
CA ALA A 89 -12.89 13.70 -3.42
C ALA A 89 -12.82 15.20 -3.72
N LEU A 90 -12.36 15.58 -4.92
CA LEU A 90 -12.39 16.94 -5.44
C LEU A 90 -13.72 17.26 -6.14
N GLU A 91 -14.21 16.29 -6.91
CA GLU A 91 -15.42 16.33 -7.73
C GLU A 91 -16.51 15.50 -7.07
N SER A 92 -17.39 16.09 -6.28
CA SER A 92 -18.72 15.52 -5.96
C SER A 92 -19.36 16.35 -4.85
N ASP A 93 -20.62 16.02 -4.57
CA ASP A 93 -21.30 16.26 -3.30
C ASP A 93 -20.64 15.56 -2.09
N ALA A 94 -19.39 15.09 -2.22
CA ALA A 94 -18.61 14.53 -1.12
C ALA A 94 -18.54 15.55 0.03
N PRO A 95 -18.92 15.15 1.25
CA PRO A 95 -18.87 16.04 2.39
C PRO A 95 -17.46 16.60 2.57
N SER A 96 -17.33 17.93 2.62
CA SER A 96 -16.08 18.57 3.05
C SER A 96 -15.67 18.05 4.42
N GLY A 97 -14.36 18.01 4.67
CA GLY A 97 -13.76 17.39 5.85
C GLY A 97 -13.61 15.88 5.76
N GLY A 98 -13.95 15.26 4.62
CA GLY A 98 -13.85 13.82 4.39
C GLY A 98 -12.47 13.22 4.72
N ARG A 99 -12.48 12.04 5.34
CA ARG A 99 -11.31 11.18 5.56
C ARG A 99 -11.61 9.85 4.90
N TYR A 100 -11.04 9.62 3.73
CA TYR A 100 -11.34 8.46 2.90
C TYR A 100 -10.18 7.48 2.94
N ILE A 101 -10.42 6.29 3.49
CA ILE A 101 -9.45 5.20 3.44
C ILE A 101 -9.47 4.64 2.02
N ALA A 102 -8.30 4.65 1.38
CA ALA A 102 -8.07 4.06 0.07
C ALA A 102 -7.50 2.65 0.29
N ALA A 103 -8.39 1.67 0.35
CA ALA A 103 -8.07 0.25 0.47
C ALA A 103 -9.21 -0.57 -0.12
N SER A 104 -8.92 -1.54 -0.99
CA SER A 104 -9.87 -2.54 -1.46
C SER A 104 -10.12 -3.62 -0.40
N GLY A 105 -9.10 -3.91 0.41
CA GLY A 105 -9.16 -4.83 1.54
C GLY A 105 -7.79 -5.05 2.19
N MET A 106 -7.72 -6.01 3.11
CA MET A 106 -6.47 -6.49 3.71
C MET A 106 -5.99 -7.75 2.98
N ALA A 107 -4.69 -7.83 2.70
CA ALA A 107 -4.07 -9.02 2.13
C ALA A 107 -2.72 -9.31 2.78
N TRP A 108 -2.44 -10.58 3.00
CA TRP A 108 -1.10 -11.05 3.32
C TRP A 108 -0.17 -10.86 2.12
N PHE A 109 1.11 -10.64 2.37
CA PHE A 109 2.09 -10.41 1.31
C PHE A 109 2.16 -11.58 0.32
N VAL A 110 2.03 -12.81 0.83
CA VAL A 110 1.97 -14.02 0.00
C VAL A 110 0.74 -14.06 -0.92
N GLU A 111 -0.39 -13.49 -0.48
CA GLU A 111 -1.64 -13.44 -1.26
C GLU A 111 -1.50 -12.46 -2.44
N MET A 112 -0.63 -11.46 -2.34
CA MET A 112 -0.28 -10.59 -3.46
C MET A 112 0.70 -11.25 -4.44
N MET A 113 1.64 -12.06 -3.95
CA MET A 113 2.63 -12.74 -4.80
C MET A 113 2.07 -13.93 -5.59
N ARG A 114 1.07 -14.63 -5.05
CA ARG A 114 0.44 -15.79 -5.71
C ARG A 114 -0.18 -15.43 -7.08
N PRO A 115 -1.05 -14.41 -7.20
CA PRO A 115 -1.56 -13.94 -8.49
C PRO A 115 -0.44 -13.51 -9.45
N VAL A 116 0.61 -12.86 -8.95
CA VAL A 116 1.76 -12.45 -9.79
C VAL A 116 2.40 -13.68 -10.43
N LYS A 117 2.67 -14.72 -9.63
CA LYS A 117 3.27 -15.96 -10.14
C LYS A 117 2.34 -16.70 -11.12
N THR A 118 1.06 -16.82 -10.77
CA THR A 118 0.07 -17.52 -11.60
C THR A 118 -0.15 -16.81 -12.94
N GLN A 119 -0.30 -15.49 -12.95
CA GLN A 119 -0.65 -14.73 -14.16
C GLN A 119 0.55 -14.46 -15.08
N LEU A 120 1.77 -14.35 -14.54
CA LEU A 120 2.97 -14.04 -15.34
C LEU A 120 3.84 -15.27 -15.66
N GLY A 121 3.56 -16.42 -15.03
CA GLY A 121 4.17 -17.70 -15.36
C GLY A 121 5.70 -17.66 -15.34
N SER A 122 6.32 -17.98 -16.49
CA SER A 122 7.79 -18.03 -16.62
C SER A 122 8.48 -16.71 -16.31
N LYS A 123 7.82 -15.57 -16.59
CA LYS A 123 8.35 -14.23 -16.30
C LYS A 123 8.42 -13.93 -14.79
N ALA A 124 7.64 -14.64 -13.97
CA ALA A 124 7.63 -14.50 -12.50
C ALA A 124 8.15 -15.76 -11.79
N ARG A 125 8.98 -16.60 -12.44
CA ARG A 125 9.44 -17.88 -11.87
C ARG A 125 10.14 -17.75 -10.51
N LYS A 126 10.83 -16.63 -10.29
CA LYS A 126 11.59 -16.33 -9.07
C LYS A 126 10.71 -15.82 -7.92
N VAL A 127 9.47 -15.43 -8.20
CA VAL A 127 8.55 -14.90 -7.18
C VAL A 127 8.23 -16.01 -6.18
N PRO A 128 8.45 -15.78 -4.87
CA PRO A 128 8.07 -16.73 -3.85
C PRO A 128 6.57 -16.72 -3.60
N THR A 129 6.00 -17.88 -3.25
CA THR A 129 4.57 -18.05 -2.93
C THR A 129 4.33 -18.75 -1.60
N VAL A 130 5.38 -18.82 -0.78
CA VAL A 130 5.38 -19.42 0.56
C VAL A 130 5.81 -18.38 1.58
N GLU A 131 5.29 -18.50 2.80
CA GLU A 131 5.66 -17.62 3.91
C GLU A 131 6.88 -18.16 4.67
N LEU A 132 7.73 -17.24 5.14
CA LEU A 132 8.79 -17.53 6.09
C LEU A 132 8.24 -17.59 7.50
N PRO A 133 8.64 -18.58 8.31
CA PRO A 133 8.45 -18.52 9.75
C PRO A 133 9.10 -17.26 10.32
N ASN A 134 8.42 -16.58 11.26
CA ASN A 134 8.87 -15.29 11.79
C ASN A 134 10.30 -15.34 12.34
N PHE A 135 10.71 -16.43 13.00
CA PHE A 135 12.06 -16.57 13.57
C PHE A 135 13.16 -16.51 12.49
N VAL A 136 12.87 -16.97 11.27
CA VAL A 136 13.82 -16.89 10.15
C VAL A 136 13.99 -15.45 9.68
N VAL A 137 12.92 -14.65 9.70
CA VAL A 137 13.01 -13.21 9.39
C VAL A 137 13.84 -12.48 10.44
N HIS A 138 13.74 -12.86 11.72
CA HIS A 138 14.60 -12.30 12.78
C HIS A 138 16.08 -12.64 12.55
N LEU A 139 16.39 -13.84 12.06
CA LEU A 139 17.75 -14.22 11.69
C LEU A 139 18.26 -13.41 10.49
N PHE A 140 17.46 -13.24 9.44
CA PHE A 140 17.81 -12.40 8.29
C PHE A 140 18.05 -10.94 8.68
N ALA A 141 17.28 -10.42 9.64
CA ALA A 141 17.44 -9.05 10.13
C ALA A 141 18.80 -8.78 10.78
N LEU A 142 19.59 -9.80 11.16
CA LEU A 142 20.97 -9.59 11.60
C LEU A 142 21.86 -9.09 10.47
N PHE A 143 21.60 -9.52 9.23
CA PHE A 143 22.47 -9.29 8.07
C PHE A 143 21.84 -8.40 7.00
N ASP A 144 20.51 -8.24 6.99
CA ASP A 144 19.77 -7.44 6.02
C ASP A 144 19.02 -6.27 6.70
N PRO A 145 19.44 -5.02 6.45
CA PRO A 145 18.77 -3.84 7.01
C PRO A 145 17.31 -3.72 6.62
N ALA A 146 16.91 -4.16 5.41
CA ALA A 146 15.52 -4.10 4.96
C ALA A 146 14.61 -5.00 5.81
N SER A 147 15.10 -6.19 6.19
CA SER A 147 14.39 -7.12 7.08
C SER A 147 14.18 -6.55 8.50
N ARG A 148 15.06 -5.66 8.99
CA ARG A 148 14.86 -4.99 10.30
C ARG A 148 13.64 -4.09 10.31
N LEU A 149 13.33 -3.44 9.18
CA LEU A 149 12.22 -2.50 9.08
C LEU A 149 10.86 -3.18 9.24
N VAL A 150 10.77 -4.46 8.89
CA VAL A 150 9.49 -5.20 8.91
C VAL A 150 9.24 -5.96 10.20
N LEU A 151 10.25 -6.12 11.08
CA LEU A 151 10.12 -6.89 12.33
C LEU A 151 8.94 -6.48 13.20
N PRO A 152 8.65 -5.17 13.43
CA PRO A 152 7.54 -4.76 14.29
C PRO A 152 6.15 -5.12 13.74
N GLU A 153 6.07 -5.39 12.43
CA GLU A 153 4.84 -5.68 11.69
C GLU A 153 4.60 -7.17 11.46
N LEU A 154 5.57 -8.04 11.80
CA LEU A 154 5.48 -9.47 11.55
C LEU A 154 4.29 -10.11 12.25
N GLY A 155 3.48 -10.83 11.47
CA GLY A 155 2.30 -11.56 11.94
C GLY A 155 1.11 -10.67 12.32
N ARG A 156 1.22 -9.36 12.17
CA ARG A 156 0.14 -8.42 12.49
C ARG A 156 -0.78 -8.24 11.29
N ARG A 157 -2.09 -8.20 11.57
CA ARG A 157 -3.13 -7.90 10.58
C ARG A 157 -4.14 -6.97 11.23
N ILE A 158 -4.19 -5.73 10.75
CA ILE A 158 -5.09 -4.70 11.25
C ILE A 158 -6.18 -4.52 10.21
N GLU A 159 -7.41 -4.89 10.54
CA GLU A 159 -8.54 -4.73 9.62
C GLU A 159 -8.86 -3.26 9.37
N VAL A 160 -9.22 -2.95 8.12
CA VAL A 160 -9.59 -1.60 7.69
C VAL A 160 -11.04 -1.56 7.23
N ASP A 161 -11.78 -0.55 7.68
CA ASP A 161 -13.17 -0.32 7.26
C ASP A 161 -13.22 0.79 6.21
N ASN A 162 -13.52 0.40 4.96
CA ASN A 162 -13.64 1.31 3.82
C ASN A 162 -15.10 1.71 3.51
N ARG A 163 -16.09 1.33 4.34
CA ARG A 163 -17.52 1.57 4.04
C ARG A 163 -17.82 3.04 3.79
N ARG A 164 -17.22 3.96 4.57
CA ARG A 164 -17.38 5.41 4.37
C ARG A 164 -16.91 5.83 2.99
N THR A 165 -15.75 5.33 2.53
CA THR A 165 -15.22 5.64 1.20
C THR A 165 -16.15 5.14 0.10
N ARG A 166 -16.62 3.90 0.22
CA ARG A 166 -17.54 3.30 -0.77
C ARG A 166 -18.85 4.07 -0.88
N VAL A 167 -19.46 4.42 0.26
CA VAL A 167 -20.73 5.14 0.29
C VAL A 167 -20.57 6.59 -0.15
N ALA A 168 -19.60 7.32 0.42
CA ALA A 168 -19.48 8.76 0.19
C ALA A 168 -18.94 9.11 -1.20
N LEU A 169 -18.07 8.27 -1.77
CA LEU A 169 -17.47 8.52 -3.09
C LEU A 169 -18.07 7.63 -4.20
N GLY A 170 -19.04 6.76 -3.89
CA GLY A 170 -19.54 5.77 -4.86
C GLY A 170 -18.45 4.82 -5.36
N MET A 171 -17.46 4.51 -4.51
CA MET A 171 -16.27 3.77 -4.91
C MET A 171 -16.51 2.26 -4.98
N THR A 172 -16.14 1.69 -6.12
CA THR A 172 -15.91 0.26 -6.33
C THR A 172 -14.43 0.08 -6.63
N PHE A 173 -13.74 -0.67 -5.78
CA PHE A 173 -12.31 -0.89 -5.87
C PHE A 173 -11.96 -2.06 -6.78
N ILE A 174 -10.81 -1.96 -7.43
CA ILE A 174 -10.10 -3.02 -8.11
C ILE A 174 -9.60 -4.05 -7.07
N PRO A 175 -9.80 -5.36 -7.31
CA PRO A 175 -9.32 -6.40 -6.41
C PRO A 175 -7.80 -6.41 -6.24
N VAL A 176 -7.33 -6.90 -5.08
CA VAL A 176 -5.90 -7.02 -4.77
C VAL A 176 -5.19 -7.95 -5.75
N GLU A 177 -5.89 -8.98 -6.20
CA GLU A 177 -5.45 -10.02 -7.12
C GLU A 177 -5.12 -9.48 -8.52
N GLU A 178 -5.61 -8.29 -8.87
CA GLU A 178 -5.32 -7.61 -10.13
C GLU A 178 -4.21 -6.57 -9.99
N SER A 179 -4.08 -5.96 -8.80
CA SER A 179 -3.20 -4.82 -8.57
C SER A 179 -1.71 -5.20 -8.63
N ALA A 180 -1.32 -6.27 -7.93
CA ALA A 180 0.09 -6.71 -7.90
C ALA A 180 0.57 -7.26 -9.26
N PRO A 181 -0.20 -8.11 -9.98
CA PRO A 181 0.18 -8.55 -11.32
C PRO A 181 0.29 -7.41 -12.33
N ALA A 182 -0.59 -6.40 -12.24
CA ALA A 182 -0.52 -5.23 -13.11
C ALA A 182 0.78 -4.45 -12.92
N MET A 183 1.20 -4.22 -11.66
CA MET A 183 2.49 -3.60 -11.34
C MET A 183 3.67 -4.44 -11.83
N ALA A 184 3.64 -5.76 -11.58
CA ALA A 184 4.69 -6.68 -11.99
C ALA A 184 4.85 -6.72 -13.52
N ARG A 185 3.75 -6.63 -14.26
CA ARG A 185 3.78 -6.51 -15.73
C ARG A 185 4.47 -5.21 -16.16
N SER A 186 4.12 -4.07 -15.56
CA SER A 186 4.81 -2.80 -15.84
C SER A 186 6.31 -2.87 -15.53
N LEU A 187 6.73 -3.50 -14.43
CA LEU A 187 8.15 -3.68 -14.13
C LEU A 187 8.90 -4.48 -15.21
N ILE A 188 8.25 -5.49 -15.80
CA ILE A 188 8.82 -6.26 -16.92
C ILE A 188 8.84 -5.41 -18.19
N ASP A 189 7.72 -4.77 -18.53
CA ASP A 189 7.58 -3.99 -19.76
C ASP A 189 8.50 -2.77 -19.79
N LEU A 190 8.92 -2.28 -18.62
CA LEU A 190 9.91 -1.20 -18.45
C LEU A 190 11.36 -1.70 -18.34
N ASP A 191 11.64 -3.00 -18.54
CA ASP A 191 12.98 -3.60 -18.40
C ASP A 191 13.62 -3.31 -17.02
N LEU A 192 12.82 -3.43 -15.97
CA LEU A 192 13.25 -3.19 -14.59
C LEU A 192 13.46 -4.48 -13.79
N VAL A 193 13.27 -5.67 -14.37
CA VAL A 193 13.45 -6.98 -13.69
C VAL A 193 14.12 -8.03 -14.56
#